data_AF-A0A399Z237-F1
#
_entry.id   AF-A0A399Z237-F1
#
_cell.length_a   1.000
_cell.length_b   1.000
_cell.length_c   1.000
_cell.angle_alpha   90.00
_cell.angle_beta   90.00
_cell.angle_gamma   90.00
#
_symmetry.space_group_name_H-M   'P 1'
#
loop_
_entity.id
_entity.type
_entity.pdbx_description
1 polymer ?
#
loop_
_entity_poly.entity_id
_entity_poly.type
_entity_poly.pdbx_seq_one_letter_code
_entity_poly.pdbx_strand_id
1 'polypeptide(L)'
;MAGVLAEALYATIVVRPIIHEALAPSAQPSSNTALTYRSLFWFHLPLAATSVLVLLMQPMITSSLARLANPTISLAAWPVLFQVLLMARASAMALPEVVIALHENAATFAPLRKFSLYLTAATTALMALFVFSPL
;
A
#
# COMPACT_ATOMS: atom_id res chain seq x y z
N MET A 1 8.39 17.17 -1.24
CA MET A 1 7.79 17.83 -2.43
C MET A 1 8.76 17.93 -3.61
N ALA A 2 9.99 18.43 -3.42
CA ALA A 2 10.97 18.52 -4.52
C ALA A 2 11.30 17.17 -5.19
N GLY A 3 11.43 16.09 -4.41
CA GLY A 3 11.65 14.74 -4.97
C GLY A 3 10.48 14.24 -5.84
N VAL A 4 9.24 14.45 -5.40
CA VAL A 4 8.03 14.08 -6.16
C VAL A 4 7.92 14.87 -7.46
N LEU A 5 8.27 16.17 -7.43
CA LEU A 5 8.31 16.99 -8.64
C LEU A 5 9.42 16.53 -9.60
N ALA A 6 10.58 16.15 -9.09
CA ALA A 6 11.68 15.63 -9.89
C ALA A 6 11.34 14.28 -10.54
N GLU A 7 10.73 13.35 -9.79
CA GLU A 7 10.24 12.07 -10.31
C GLU A 7 9.15 12.26 -11.36
N ALA A 8 8.18 13.14 -11.12
CA ALA A 8 7.11 13.43 -12.07
C ALA A 8 7.66 14.02 -13.36
N LEU A 9 8.63 14.94 -13.27
CA LEU A 9 9.27 15.54 -14.43
C LEU A 9 10.08 14.50 -15.23
N TYR A 10 10.86 13.68 -14.54
CA TYR A 10 11.66 12.62 -15.15
C TYR A 10 10.79 11.58 -15.87
N ALA A 11 9.76 11.07 -15.20
CA ALA A 11 8.83 10.11 -15.78
C ALA A 11 8.13 10.70 -17.03
N THR A 12 7.73 11.98 -16.98
CA THR A 12 7.10 12.67 -18.11
C THR A 12 8.03 12.77 -19.32
N ILE A 13 9.32 13.06 -19.10
CA ILE A 13 10.32 13.17 -20.18
C ILE A 13 10.60 11.80 -20.80
N VAL A 14 10.78 10.77 -19.97
CA VAL A 14 11.19 9.42 -20.41
C VAL A 14 10.04 8.67 -21.11
N VAL A 15 8.80 8.87 -20.68
CA VAL A 15 7.63 8.18 -21.25
C VAL A 15 7.16 8.81 -22.57
N ARG A 16 7.43 10.10 -22.80
CA ARG A 16 7.02 10.83 -24.00
C ARG A 16 7.39 10.14 -25.35
N PRO A 17 8.62 9.63 -25.56
CA PRO A 17 8.95 8.89 -26.79
C PRO A 17 8.21 7.55 -26.90
N ILE A 18 8.02 6.84 -25.78
CA ILE A 18 7.33 5.53 -25.75
C ILE A 18 5.86 5.70 -26.12
N ILE A 19 5.20 6.75 -25.64
CA ILE A 19 3.80 7.06 -26.01
C ILE A 19 3.70 7.39 -27.51
N HIS A 20 4.67 8.12 -28.06
CA HIS A 20 4.66 8.48 -29.48
C HIS A 20 4.83 7.25 -30.39
N GLU A 21 5.54 6.22 -29.93
CA GLU A 21 5.77 4.98 -30.66
C GLU A 21 4.66 3.94 -30.44
N ALA A 22 4.11 3.85 -29.22
CA ALA A 22 3.00 2.95 -28.87
C ALA A 22 1.61 3.43 -29.37
N LEU A 23 1.44 4.74 -29.59
CA LEU A 23 0.24 5.33 -30.22
C LEU A 23 0.38 5.47 -31.75
N ALA A 24 1.41 4.89 -32.36
CA ALA A 24 1.48 4.82 -33.81
C ALA A 24 0.20 4.15 -34.37
N PRO A 25 -0.33 4.59 -35.53
CA PRO A 25 -1.69 4.26 -36.00
C PRO A 25 -2.02 2.77 -36.24
N SER A 26 -1.10 1.86 -35.96
CA SER A 26 -1.23 0.40 -36.09
C SER A 26 -1.80 -0.28 -34.84
N ALA A 27 -1.98 0.43 -33.72
CA ALA A 27 -2.68 -0.10 -32.56
C ALA A 27 -4.18 -0.23 -32.88
N GLN A 28 -4.63 -1.45 -33.14
CA GLN A 28 -6.05 -1.79 -33.28
C GLN A 28 -6.86 -1.10 -32.18
N PRO A 29 -8.00 -0.45 -32.51
CA PRO A 29 -8.87 0.12 -31.50
C PRO A 29 -9.40 -1.02 -30.64
N SER A 30 -8.76 -1.26 -29.48
CA SER A 30 -9.28 -2.12 -28.44
C SER A 30 -10.70 -1.65 -28.17
N SER A 31 -11.68 -2.52 -28.45
CA SER A 31 -13.12 -2.24 -28.40
C SER A 31 -13.48 -1.38 -27.18
N ASN A 32 -13.55 -0.07 -27.40
CA ASN A 32 -13.56 0.93 -26.36
C ASN A 32 -14.99 1.04 -25.84
N THR A 33 -15.28 0.34 -24.75
CA THR A 33 -16.39 0.78 -23.90
C THR A 33 -16.01 2.19 -23.45
N ALA A 34 -16.74 3.20 -23.93
CA ALA A 34 -16.46 4.59 -23.64
C ALA A 34 -16.30 4.77 -22.12
N LEU A 35 -15.04 4.96 -21.68
CA LEU A 35 -14.70 5.17 -20.28
C LEU A 35 -15.48 6.39 -19.80
N THR A 36 -16.57 6.15 -19.08
CA THR A 36 -17.46 7.20 -18.63
C THR A 36 -16.89 7.73 -17.31
N TYR A 37 -16.89 9.05 -17.09
CA TYR A 37 -16.47 9.65 -15.81
C TYR A 37 -17.11 8.99 -14.59
N ARG A 38 -18.34 8.47 -14.76
CA ARG A 38 -19.06 7.68 -13.76
C ARG A 38 -18.37 6.36 -13.40
N SER A 39 -17.85 5.58 -14.35
CA SER A 39 -17.14 4.33 -14.05
C SER A 39 -15.82 4.59 -13.35
N LEU A 40 -15.10 5.65 -13.75
CA LEU A 40 -13.87 6.08 -13.10
C LEU A 40 -14.12 6.54 -11.65
N PHE A 41 -15.19 7.29 -11.42
CA PHE A 41 -15.59 7.72 -10.07
C PHE A 41 -15.87 6.52 -9.15
N TRP A 42 -16.69 5.57 -9.58
CA TRP A 42 -17.00 4.37 -8.77
C TRP A 42 -15.79 3.45 -8.58
N PHE A 43 -14.85 3.43 -9.55
CA PHE A 43 -13.60 2.69 -9.42
C PHE A 43 -12.63 3.33 -8.42
N HIS A 44 -12.59 4.66 -8.32
CA HIS A 44 -11.71 5.38 -7.39
C HIS A 44 -12.33 5.62 -6.02
N LEU A 45 -13.64 5.50 -5.87
CA LEU A 45 -14.33 5.65 -4.58
C LEU A 45 -13.73 4.75 -3.47
N PRO A 46 -13.46 3.44 -3.68
CA PRO A 46 -12.88 2.57 -2.65
C PRO A 46 -11.43 2.95 -2.30
N LEU A 47 -10.65 3.39 -3.29
CA LEU A 47 -9.29 3.89 -3.07
C LEU A 47 -9.31 5.17 -2.21
N ALA A 48 -10.20 6.11 -2.53
CA ALA A 48 -10.37 7.32 -1.75
C ALA A 48 -10.84 7.01 -0.32
N ALA A 49 -11.79 6.08 -0.16
CA ALA A 49 -12.25 5.63 1.16
C ALA A 49 -11.09 5.02 1.98
N THR A 50 -10.22 4.24 1.35
CA THR A 50 -9.02 3.69 1.99
C THR A 50 -8.09 4.82 2.47
N SER A 51 -7.84 5.83 1.64
CA SER A 51 -7.03 6.99 2.01
C SER A 51 -7.64 7.79 3.17
N VAL A 52 -8.97 7.97 3.19
CA VAL A 52 -9.69 8.62 4.29
C VAL A 52 -9.57 7.79 5.57
N LEU A 53 -9.73 6.46 5.48
CA LEU A 53 -9.55 5.56 6.63
C LEU A 53 -8.13 5.65 7.20
N VAL A 54 -7.10 5.67 6.34
CA VAL A 54 -5.70 5.83 6.78
C VAL A 54 -5.48 7.16 7.49
N LEU A 55 -6.07 8.25 6.97
CA LEU A 55 -5.97 9.57 7.59
C LEU A 55 -6.68 9.62 8.96
N LEU A 56 -7.85 9.00 9.07
CA LEU A 56 -8.65 8.94 10.31
C LEU A 56 -8.09 7.96 11.34
N MET A 57 -7.30 6.97 10.92
CA MET A 57 -6.74 5.97 11.81
C MET A 57 -5.94 6.61 12.94
N GLN A 58 -5.08 7.58 12.64
CA GLN A 58 -4.23 8.23 13.63
C GLN A 58 -5.03 8.98 14.72
N PRO A 59 -5.98 9.89 14.40
CA PRO A 59 -6.80 10.55 15.41
C PRO A 59 -7.73 9.58 16.15
N MET A 60 -8.20 8.50 15.51
CA MET A 60 -9.00 7.49 16.21
C MET A 60 -8.19 6.76 17.29
N ILE A 61 -6.92 6.44 17.01
CA ILE A 61 -6.05 5.79 17.97
C ILE A 61 -5.74 6.74 19.13
N THR A 62 -5.29 7.96 18.86
CA THR A 62 -4.95 8.93 19.92
C THR A 62 -6.17 9.28 20.78
N SER A 63 -7.34 9.45 20.17
CA SER A 63 -8.61 9.66 20.87
C SER A 63 -8.97 8.49 21.78
N SER A 64 -8.70 7.25 21.35
CA SER A 64 -8.96 6.04 22.13
C SER A 64 -7.98 5.90 23.30
N LEU A 65 -6.69 6.15 23.06
CA LEU A 65 -5.67 6.13 24.11
C LEU A 65 -5.91 7.19 25.18
N ALA A 66 -6.41 8.37 24.79
CA ALA A 66 -6.76 9.44 25.72
C ALA A 66 -7.93 9.09 26.67
N ARG A 67 -8.74 8.07 26.35
CA ARG A 67 -9.86 7.60 27.20
C ARG A 67 -9.48 6.44 28.12
N LEU A 68 -8.24 5.96 28.10
CA LEU A 68 -7.77 4.89 28.99
C LEU A 68 -7.56 5.42 30.42
N ALA A 69 -7.43 4.50 31.39
CA ALA A 69 -7.22 4.83 32.80
C ALA A 69 -5.94 5.66 33.04
N ASN A 70 -4.89 5.46 32.23
CA ASN A 70 -3.60 6.16 32.32
C ASN A 70 -3.23 6.82 30.99
N PRO A 71 -3.91 7.91 30.58
CA PRO A 71 -3.79 8.48 29.24
C PRO A 71 -2.38 9.01 28.94
N THR A 72 -1.71 9.62 29.92
CA THR A 72 -0.35 10.17 29.75
C THR A 72 0.67 9.09 29.41
N ILE A 73 0.62 7.96 30.11
CA ILE A 73 1.54 6.83 29.87
C ILE A 73 1.22 6.18 28.53
N SER A 74 -0.07 5.93 28.24
CA SER A 74 -0.49 5.33 26.98
C SER A 74 -0.13 6.18 25.75
N LEU A 75 -0.29 7.50 25.82
CA LEU A 75 0.08 8.41 24.74
C LEU A 75 1.60 8.54 24.58
N ALA A 76 2.36 8.51 25.68
CA ALA A 76 3.82 8.54 25.64
C ALA A 76 4.42 7.25 25.05
N ALA A 77 3.80 6.09 25.29
CA ALA A 77 4.24 4.81 24.73
C ALA A 77 3.89 4.64 23.24
N TRP A 78 2.87 5.35 22.74
CA TRP A 78 2.35 5.18 21.38
C TRP A 78 3.40 5.34 20.25
N PRO A 79 4.25 6.39 20.23
CA PRO A 79 5.26 6.53 19.18
C PRO A 79 6.25 5.37 19.14
N VAL A 80 6.67 4.86 20.30
CA VAL A 80 7.61 3.72 20.39
C VAL A 80 6.97 2.47 19.80
N LEU A 81 5.73 2.17 20.21
CA LEU A 81 4.97 1.05 19.67
C LEU A 81 4.73 1.19 18.16
N PHE A 82 4.45 2.40 17.69
CA PHE A 82 4.26 2.67 16.27
C PHE A 82 5.53 2.39 15.46
N GLN A 83 6.71 2.74 15.97
CA GLN A 83 7.97 2.43 15.28
C GLN A 83 8.26 0.93 15.22
N VAL A 84 7.99 0.19 16.29
CA VAL A 84 8.10 -1.28 16.29
C VAL A 84 7.14 -1.90 15.27
N LEU A 85 5.89 -1.43 15.25
CA LEU A 85 4.89 -1.83 14.26
C LEU A 85 5.34 -1.52 12.82
N LEU A 86 5.94 -0.35 12.61
CA LEU A 86 6.45 0.06 11.30
C LEU A 86 7.57 -0.86 10.82
N MET A 87 8.55 -1.16 11.69
CA MET A 87 9.63 -2.10 11.37
C MET A 87 9.09 -3.49 11.04
N ALA A 88 8.14 -4.01 11.83
CA ALA A 88 7.51 -5.31 11.56
C ALA A 88 6.77 -5.33 10.21
N ARG A 89 6.15 -4.21 9.81
CA ARG A 89 5.39 -4.10 8.55
C ARG A 89 6.26 -3.77 7.33
N ALA A 90 7.51 -3.37 7.51
CA ALA A 90 8.38 -2.93 6.42
C ALA A 90 8.55 -4.01 5.34
N SER A 91 8.69 -5.28 5.73
CA SER A 91 8.82 -6.40 4.80
C SER A 91 7.56 -6.65 3.96
N ALA A 92 6.38 -6.36 4.52
CA ALA A 92 5.11 -6.53 3.84
C ALA A 92 4.79 -5.38 2.87
N MET A 93 5.46 -4.23 2.99
CA MET A 93 5.22 -3.06 2.12
C MET A 93 5.59 -3.32 0.65
N ALA A 94 6.60 -4.17 0.40
CA ALA A 94 7.03 -4.52 -0.95
C ALA A 94 6.16 -5.61 -1.62
N LEU A 95 5.28 -6.29 -0.86
CA LEU A 95 4.45 -7.37 -1.39
C LEU A 95 3.60 -6.95 -2.60
N PRO A 96 2.91 -5.79 -2.61
CA PRO A 96 2.11 -5.38 -3.75
C PRO A 96 2.94 -5.23 -5.03
N GLU A 97 4.15 -4.67 -4.93
CA GLU A 97 5.05 -4.51 -6.09
C GLU A 97 5.50 -5.86 -6.63
N VAL A 98 5.86 -6.80 -5.74
CA VAL A 98 6.22 -8.18 -6.12
C VAL A 98 5.02 -8.90 -6.77
N VAL A 99 3.82 -8.69 -6.22
CA VAL A 99 2.58 -9.26 -6.78
C VAL A 99 2.33 -8.70 -8.17
N ILE A 100 2.44 -7.39 -8.37
CA ILE A 100 2.22 -6.76 -9.69
C ILE A 100 3.29 -7.22 -10.70
N ALA A 101 4.55 -7.30 -10.29
CA ALA A 101 5.66 -7.67 -11.16
C ALA A 101 5.61 -9.14 -11.61
N LEU A 102 5.09 -10.04 -10.78
CA LEU A 102 5.14 -11.49 -11.02
C LEU A 102 3.76 -12.09 -11.39
N HIS A 103 2.67 -11.31 -11.33
CA HIS A 103 1.34 -11.77 -11.68
C HIS A 103 1.10 -11.77 -13.20
N GLU A 104 1.50 -12.86 -13.87
CA GLU A 104 1.24 -13.04 -15.30
C GLU A 104 0.00 -13.89 -15.60
N ASN A 105 -0.30 -14.90 -14.78
CA ASN A 105 -1.39 -15.87 -15.03
C ASN A 105 -1.96 -16.43 -13.71
N ALA A 106 -3.18 -17.00 -13.76
CA ALA A 106 -3.84 -17.64 -12.61
C ALA A 106 -3.00 -18.79 -11.98
N ALA A 107 -2.15 -19.45 -12.78
CA ALA A 107 -1.22 -20.48 -12.29
C ALA A 107 -0.09 -19.91 -11.40
N THR A 108 0.35 -18.68 -11.66
CA THR A 108 1.40 -17.98 -10.89
C THR A 108 0.88 -17.45 -9.54
N PHE A 109 -0.44 -17.46 -9.34
CA PHE A 109 -1.07 -16.98 -8.11
C PHE A 109 -0.82 -17.92 -6.91
N ALA A 110 -0.73 -19.24 -7.13
CA ALA A 110 -0.57 -20.20 -6.04
C ALA A 110 0.79 -20.09 -5.30
N PRO A 111 1.94 -19.96 -5.99
CA PRO A 111 3.22 -19.68 -5.35
C PRO A 111 3.25 -18.32 -4.63
N LEU A 112 2.69 -17.26 -5.24
CA LEU A 112 2.57 -15.94 -4.65
C LEU A 112 1.78 -15.99 -3.33
N ARG A 113 0.64 -16.67 -3.33
CA ARG A 113 -0.19 -16.82 -2.14
C ARG A 113 0.55 -17.54 -1.01
N LYS A 114 1.30 -18.60 -1.34
CA LYS A 114 2.12 -19.32 -0.34
C LYS A 114 3.21 -18.40 0.23
N PHE A 115 3.91 -17.64 -0.61
CA PHE A 115 4.92 -16.68 -0.15
C PHE A 115 4.32 -15.62 0.77
N SER A 116 3.20 -15.00 0.37
CA SER A 116 2.51 -14.00 1.19
C SER A 116 2.04 -14.60 2.52
N LEU A 117 1.56 -15.85 2.53
CA LEU A 117 1.19 -16.55 3.75
C LEU A 117 2.39 -16.84 4.65
N TYR A 118 3.51 -17.31 4.10
CA TYR A 118 4.74 -17.54 4.86
C TYR A 118 5.30 -16.25 5.44
N LEU A 119 5.32 -15.17 4.66
CA LEU A 119 5.76 -13.86 5.14
C LEU A 119 4.85 -13.35 6.25
N THR A 120 3.52 -13.47 6.08
CA THR A 120 2.56 -13.11 7.12
C THR A 120 2.78 -13.93 8.39
N ALA A 121 2.89 -15.25 8.26
CA ALA A 121 3.10 -16.14 9.40
C ALA A 121 4.42 -15.87 10.12
N ALA A 122 5.51 -15.64 9.37
CA ALA A 122 6.83 -15.33 9.93
C ALA A 122 6.81 -13.99 10.68
N THR A 123 6.27 -12.93 10.08
CA THR A 123 6.17 -11.62 10.72
C THR A 123 5.25 -11.66 11.95
N THR A 124 4.10 -12.36 11.88
CA THR A 124 3.21 -12.54 13.02
C THR A 124 3.88 -13.34 14.14
N ALA A 125 4.60 -14.41 13.81
CA ALA A 125 5.32 -15.21 14.81
C ALA A 125 6.43 -14.40 15.49
N LEU A 126 7.19 -13.61 14.73
CA LEU A 126 8.22 -12.73 15.26
C LEU A 126 7.62 -11.65 16.18
N MET A 127 6.48 -11.08 15.79
CA MET A 127 5.75 -10.12 16.62
C MET A 127 5.20 -10.76 17.89
N ALA A 128 4.65 -11.98 17.80
CA ALA A 128 4.17 -12.73 18.95
C ALA A 128 5.31 -13.04 19.92
N LEU A 129 6.47 -13.51 19.41
CA LEU A 129 7.67 -13.72 20.22
C LEU A 129 8.11 -12.42 20.91
N PHE A 130 8.09 -11.29 20.22
CA PHE A 130 8.43 -10.00 20.81
C PHE A 130 7.46 -9.58 21.93
N VAL A 131 6.15 -9.80 21.74
CA VAL A 131 5.12 -9.44 22.74
C VAL A 131 5.11 -10.37 23.95
N PHE A 132 5.34 -11.68 23.75
CA PHE A 132 5.37 -12.68 24.84
C PHE A 132 6.75 -12.80 25.49
N SER A 133 7.79 -12.22 24.89
CA SER A 133 9.12 -12.10 25.48
C SER A 133 9.06 -11.10 26.65
N PRO A 134 9.53 -11.46 27.86
CA PRO A 134 9.55 -10.57 29.02
C PRO A 134 10.65 -9.49 28.95
N LEU A 135 11.07 -9.08 27.75
CA LEU A 135 12.08 -8.04 27.52
C LEU A 135 11.45 -6.65 27.43
#